data_AF-A0A2D6E041-F1
#
_entry.id   AF-A0A2D6E041-F1
#
_cell.length_a   1.000
_cell.length_b   1.000
_cell.length_c   1.000
_cell.angle_alpha   90.00
_cell.angle_beta   90.00
_cell.angle_gamma   90.00
#
_symmetry.space_group_name_H-M   'P 1'
#
loop_
_entity.id
_entity.type
_entity.pdbx_description
1 polymer ?
#
loop_
_entity_poly.entity_id
_entity_poly.type
_entity_poly.pdbx_seq_one_letter_code
_entity_poly.pdbx_strand_id
1 'polypeptide(L)'
;MTRGAVLVLQGVLLVIGLVAYVMREQLGGATWVMALAVLAGILSSLFWKARQGAEEEAGEVLLLTEEAIRREAKRLDSRRAEIGKVLMAYGEWMEFPDFEELHKVEWATPERSAQDAEVVALLEAEADHALRRISEGKYWEQGQLQARVLLNDLGDFVEGIARIYNPQSERPLLETNLEELLKAVNRVSLQVILLLEEVPLLDVKDWNLRQVADKVRTASKVVRKYEDLQPILNPVRYLWQGSKFLLASNPLLAAGWIAGSNLVREGAKKIGKRSLDGYLLSVVRQVLGIIAWETASIYDRTNRFRDPEWVYGVELVHLVSEFTLDRESLRAAFSELGALALRSSYDRIFLYRCVAQHVSPKPERFIQADLMTEERREEIAKALNSFCRKHLEGGKGKKADKWRRDLGRRLAVEMMDPESLNEE
;
A
#
# COMPACT_ATOMS: atom_id res chain seq x y z
N MET A 1 1.84 -40.47 -25.88
CA MET A 1 2.38 -41.83 -25.67
C MET A 1 2.54 -42.07 -24.18
N THR A 2 2.11 -43.22 -23.66
CA THR A 2 2.29 -43.56 -22.25
C THR A 2 3.76 -43.89 -21.95
N ARG A 3 4.23 -43.71 -20.70
CA ARG A 3 5.62 -44.04 -20.30
C ARG A 3 6.02 -45.47 -20.71
N GLY A 4 5.06 -46.40 -20.67
CA GLY A 4 5.25 -47.78 -21.15
C GLY A 4 5.54 -47.87 -22.65
N ALA A 5 4.85 -47.10 -23.50
CA ALA A 5 5.06 -47.14 -24.95
C ALA A 5 6.45 -46.60 -25.38
N VAL A 6 6.97 -45.59 -24.67
CA VAL A 6 8.31 -45.05 -24.93
C VAL A 6 9.41 -46.02 -24.51
N LEU A 7 9.24 -46.72 -23.38
CA LEU A 7 10.18 -47.76 -22.95
C LEU A 7 10.18 -48.98 -23.87
N VAL A 8 8.99 -49.39 -24.35
CA VAL A 8 8.87 -50.45 -25.36
C VAL A 8 9.54 -50.02 -26.67
N LEU A 9 9.34 -48.78 -27.13
CA LEU A 9 9.99 -48.27 -28.33
C LEU A 9 11.52 -48.21 -28.19
N GLN A 10 12.04 -47.75 -27.04
CA GLN A 10 13.48 -47.75 -26.76
C GLN A 10 14.05 -49.18 -26.71
N GLY A 11 13.31 -50.13 -26.10
CA GLY A 11 13.68 -51.55 -26.09
C GLY A 11 13.74 -52.15 -27.49
N VAL A 12 12.75 -51.85 -28.34
CA VAL A 12 12.72 -52.30 -29.74
C VAL A 12 13.88 -51.70 -30.54
N LEU A 13 14.16 -50.41 -30.38
CA LEU A 13 15.29 -49.74 -31.04
C LEU A 13 16.64 -50.32 -30.61
N LEU A 14 16.80 -50.69 -29.34
CA LEU A 14 18.01 -51.36 -28.84
C LEU A 14 18.16 -52.78 -29.41
N VAL A 15 17.07 -53.55 -29.51
CA VAL A 15 17.09 -54.88 -30.12
C VAL A 15 17.42 -54.79 -31.61
N ILE A 16 16.88 -53.81 -32.33
CA ILE A 16 17.21 -53.55 -33.74
C ILE A 16 18.69 -53.18 -33.89
N GLY A 17 19.22 -52.34 -33.00
CA GLY A 17 20.65 -52.01 -32.97
C GLY A 17 21.53 -53.23 -32.70
N LEU A 18 21.12 -54.12 -31.77
CA LEU A 18 21.84 -55.35 -31.44
C LEU A 18 21.84 -56.34 -32.60
N VAL A 19 20.69 -56.53 -33.27
CA VAL A 19 20.56 -57.39 -34.45
C VAL A 19 21.42 -56.85 -35.61
N ALA A 20 21.40 -55.53 -35.84
CA ALA A 20 22.24 -54.90 -36.86
C ALA A 20 23.74 -55.04 -36.57
N TYR A 21 24.14 -55.06 -35.30
CA TYR A 21 25.51 -55.29 -34.88
C TYR A 21 25.96 -56.75 -35.05
N VAL A 22 25.10 -57.71 -34.71
CA VAL A 22 25.39 -59.15 -34.89
C VAL A 22 25.46 -59.53 -36.37
N MET A 23 24.61 -58.91 -37.21
CA MET A 23 24.55 -59.15 -38.66
C MET A 23 25.54 -58.25 -39.45
N ARG A 24 26.54 -57.66 -38.79
CA ARG A 24 27.39 -56.62 -39.37
C ARG A 24 28.18 -57.07 -40.60
N GLU A 25 28.61 -58.33 -40.62
CA GLU A 25 29.36 -58.90 -41.75
C GLU A 25 28.50 -59.11 -43.00
N GLN A 26 27.19 -59.34 -42.85
CA GLN A 26 26.26 -59.51 -43.97
C GLN A 26 25.70 -58.18 -44.47
N LEU A 27 25.52 -57.20 -43.58
CA LEU A 27 24.86 -55.92 -43.88
C LEU A 27 25.84 -54.81 -44.32
N GLY A 28 27.16 -55.02 -44.17
CA GLY A 28 28.18 -54.10 -44.69
C GLY A 28 27.97 -52.64 -44.25
N GLY A 29 28.01 -51.70 -45.19
CA GLY A 29 27.84 -50.26 -44.93
C GLY A 29 26.46 -49.83 -44.40
N ALA A 30 25.41 -50.63 -44.62
CA ALA A 30 24.06 -50.34 -44.14
C ALA A 30 23.94 -50.40 -42.60
N THR A 31 24.90 -51.06 -41.94
CA THR A 31 24.97 -51.15 -40.46
C THR A 31 25.13 -49.79 -39.80
N TRP A 32 25.92 -48.90 -40.40
CA TRP A 32 26.13 -47.55 -39.89
C TRP A 32 24.89 -46.67 -40.01
N VAL A 33 24.12 -46.84 -41.10
CA VAL A 33 22.86 -46.11 -41.32
C VAL A 33 21.81 -46.54 -40.29
N MET A 34 21.70 -47.85 -40.04
CA MET A 34 20.79 -48.39 -39.02
C MET A 34 21.19 -47.97 -37.60
N ALA A 35 22.49 -47.97 -37.29
CA ALA A 35 22.99 -47.50 -36.00
C ALA A 35 22.68 -46.02 -35.77
N LEU A 36 22.88 -45.16 -36.78
CA LEU A 36 22.54 -43.73 -36.72
C LEU A 36 21.03 -43.50 -36.56
N ALA A 37 20.19 -44.27 -37.25
CA ALA A 37 18.74 -44.18 -37.12
C ALA A 37 18.25 -44.56 -35.71
N VAL A 38 18.84 -45.62 -35.12
CA VAL A 38 18.55 -46.04 -33.74
C VAL A 38 18.99 -44.96 -32.74
N LEU A 39 20.19 -44.41 -32.90
CA LEU A 39 20.72 -43.36 -32.02
C LEU A 39 19.90 -42.07 -32.10
N ALA A 40 19.51 -41.66 -33.31
CA ALA A 40 18.62 -40.52 -33.53
C ALA A 40 17.22 -40.74 -32.92
N GLY A 41 16.68 -41.96 -33.02
CA GLY A 41 15.41 -42.34 -32.40
C GLY A 41 15.47 -42.28 -30.86
N ILE A 42 16.56 -42.77 -30.27
CA ILE A 42 16.79 -42.71 -28.82
C ILE A 42 16.95 -41.25 -28.36
N LEU A 43 17.77 -40.45 -29.03
CA LEU A 43 17.98 -39.03 -28.71
C LEU A 43 16.68 -38.22 -28.83
N SER A 44 15.90 -38.46 -29.88
CA SER A 44 14.59 -37.80 -30.09
C SER A 44 13.60 -38.17 -28.96
N SER A 45 13.61 -39.43 -28.51
CA SER A 45 12.75 -39.87 -27.40
C SER A 45 13.17 -39.28 -26.05
N LEU A 46 14.47 -39.07 -25.82
CA LEU A 46 14.99 -38.42 -24.61
C LEU A 46 14.64 -36.93 -24.59
N PHE A 47 14.77 -36.23 -25.72
CA PHE A 47 14.34 -34.83 -25.86
C PHE A 47 12.83 -34.67 -25.67
N TRP A 48 12.03 -35.59 -26.21
CA TRP A 48 10.58 -35.59 -26.00
C TRP A 48 10.20 -35.77 -24.52
N LYS A 49 10.89 -36.68 -23.82
CA LYS A 49 10.64 -36.95 -22.40
C LYS A 49 11.09 -35.80 -21.49
N ALA A 50 12.20 -35.14 -21.83
CA ALA A 50 12.65 -33.92 -21.15
C ALA A 50 11.66 -32.76 -21.34
N ARG A 51 11.09 -32.60 -22.55
CA ARG A 51 10.05 -31.61 -22.83
C ARG A 51 8.75 -31.88 -22.08
N GLN A 52 8.31 -33.14 -22.02
CA GLN A 52 7.12 -33.53 -21.24
C GLN A 52 7.32 -33.33 -19.74
N GLY A 53 8.51 -33.65 -19.20
CA GLY A 53 8.82 -33.38 -17.80
C GLY A 53 8.79 -31.88 -17.46
N ALA A 54 9.33 -31.04 -18.35
CA ALA A 54 9.29 -29.59 -18.18
C ALA A 54 7.88 -28.98 -18.32
N GLU A 55 7.03 -29.53 -19.21
CA GLU A 55 5.63 -29.12 -19.36
C GLU A 55 4.76 -29.59 -18.18
N GLU A 56 4.97 -30.79 -17.64
CA GLU A 56 4.30 -31.30 -16.42
C GLU A 56 4.70 -30.48 -15.19
N GLU A 57 5.99 -30.19 -15.01
CA GLU A 57 6.50 -29.41 -13.87
C GLU A 57 6.07 -27.93 -13.95
N ALA A 58 6.04 -27.34 -15.15
CA ALA A 58 5.48 -26.01 -15.37
C ALA A 58 3.97 -25.96 -15.11
N GLY A 59 3.22 -27.01 -15.51
CA GLY A 59 1.79 -27.15 -15.28
C GLY A 59 1.43 -27.34 -13.80
N GLU A 60 2.15 -28.19 -13.08
CA GLU A 60 2.00 -28.35 -11.63
C GLU A 60 2.34 -27.06 -10.87
N VAL A 61 3.39 -26.36 -11.27
CA VAL A 61 3.77 -25.07 -10.70
C VAL A 61 2.70 -23.99 -10.99
N LEU A 62 2.06 -24.03 -12.16
CA LEU A 62 0.95 -23.14 -12.52
C LEU A 62 -0.31 -23.44 -11.69
N LEU A 63 -0.66 -24.71 -11.52
CA LEU A 63 -1.82 -25.14 -10.72
C LEU A 63 -1.62 -24.85 -9.23
N LEU A 64 -0.42 -25.10 -8.69
CA LEU A 64 -0.07 -24.74 -7.31
C LEU A 64 -0.10 -23.23 -7.08
N THR A 65 0.28 -22.43 -8.09
CA THR A 65 0.15 -20.97 -7.99
C THR A 65 -1.29 -20.51 -8.11
N GLU A 66 -2.10 -21.11 -8.98
CA GLU A 66 -3.52 -20.80 -9.12
C GLU A 66 -4.31 -21.16 -7.85
N GLU A 67 -4.04 -22.31 -7.24
CA GLU A 67 -4.61 -22.70 -5.96
C GLU A 67 -4.18 -21.79 -4.81
N ALA A 68 -2.90 -21.41 -4.74
CA ALA A 68 -2.39 -20.47 -3.74
C ALA A 68 -3.03 -19.08 -3.91
N ILE A 69 -3.16 -18.60 -5.15
CA ILE A 69 -3.85 -17.35 -5.48
C ILE A 69 -5.32 -17.43 -5.09
N ARG A 70 -6.00 -18.57 -5.34
CA ARG A 70 -7.42 -18.74 -5.00
C ARG A 70 -7.66 -18.80 -3.49
N ARG A 71 -6.78 -19.48 -2.73
CA ARG A 71 -6.84 -19.51 -1.26
C ARG A 71 -6.59 -18.13 -0.67
N GLU A 72 -5.58 -17.42 -1.16
CA GLU A 72 -5.29 -16.06 -0.70
C GLU A 72 -6.40 -15.09 -1.10
N ALA A 73 -6.96 -15.20 -2.32
CA ALA A 73 -8.11 -14.41 -2.75
C ALA A 73 -9.33 -14.63 -1.85
N LYS A 74 -9.62 -15.89 -1.46
CA LYS A 74 -10.72 -16.20 -0.53
C LYS A 74 -10.46 -15.65 0.88
N ARG A 75 -9.22 -15.74 1.37
CA ARG A 75 -8.81 -15.12 2.65
C ARG A 75 -9.00 -13.61 2.60
N LEU A 76 -8.53 -12.96 1.53
CA LEU A 76 -8.64 -11.53 1.32
C LEU A 76 -10.10 -11.07 1.18
N ASP A 77 -10.95 -11.86 0.53
CA ASP A 77 -12.38 -11.54 0.38
C ASP A 77 -13.12 -11.62 1.73
N SER A 78 -12.81 -12.62 2.56
CA SER A 78 -13.33 -12.68 3.94
C SER A 78 -12.86 -11.51 4.80
N ARG A 79 -11.57 -11.14 4.69
CA ARG A 79 -10.96 -9.99 5.38
C ARG A 79 -11.59 -8.69 4.90
N ARG A 80 -11.86 -8.56 3.59
CA ARG A 80 -12.56 -7.42 3.00
C ARG A 80 -13.99 -7.30 3.51
N ALA A 81 -14.73 -8.40 3.66
CA ALA A 81 -16.09 -8.37 4.18
C ALA A 81 -16.13 -7.92 5.66
N GLU A 82 -15.16 -8.35 6.47
CA GLU A 82 -14.98 -7.91 7.86
C GLU A 82 -14.66 -6.41 7.94
N ILE A 83 -13.65 -5.97 7.20
CA ILE A 83 -13.26 -4.56 7.08
C ILE A 83 -14.39 -3.72 6.47
N GLY A 84 -15.15 -4.26 5.54
CA GLY A 84 -16.30 -3.60 4.92
C GLY A 84 -17.36 -3.21 5.95
N LYS A 85 -17.56 -4.01 7.00
CA LYS A 85 -18.45 -3.65 8.12
C LYS A 85 -17.88 -2.50 8.95
N VAL A 86 -16.58 -2.53 9.23
CA VAL A 86 -15.87 -1.45 9.93
C VAL A 86 -15.95 -0.14 9.13
N LEU A 87 -15.73 -0.22 7.81
CA LEU A 87 -15.84 0.92 6.89
C LEU A 87 -17.27 1.42 6.70
N MET A 88 -18.27 0.53 6.73
CA MET A 88 -19.69 0.92 6.71
C MET A 88 -20.07 1.66 7.98
N ALA A 89 -19.73 1.11 9.15
CA ALA A 89 -19.90 1.80 10.42
C ALA A 89 -19.16 3.16 10.40
N TYR A 90 -17.90 3.20 9.96
CA TYR A 90 -17.15 4.44 9.86
C TYR A 90 -17.77 5.45 8.88
N GLY A 91 -18.32 4.98 7.75
CA GLY A 91 -19.01 5.79 6.76
C GLY A 91 -20.33 6.36 7.26
N GLU A 92 -21.04 5.65 8.14
CA GLU A 92 -22.22 6.14 8.86
C GLU A 92 -21.87 7.23 9.89
N TRP A 93 -20.66 7.17 10.47
CA TRP A 93 -20.13 8.17 11.41
C TRP A 93 -19.34 9.30 10.74
N MET A 94 -19.12 9.24 9.42
CA MET A 94 -18.61 10.38 8.67
C MET A 94 -19.73 11.41 8.54
N GLU A 95 -19.70 12.40 9.41
CA GLU A 95 -20.03 13.76 9.02
C GLU A 95 -19.07 14.12 7.87
N PHE A 96 -19.42 13.77 6.63
CA PHE A 96 -18.84 14.43 5.47
C PHE A 96 -18.96 15.94 5.77
N PRO A 97 -17.89 16.73 5.59
CA PRO A 97 -18.02 18.16 5.75
C PRO A 97 -19.18 18.59 4.89
N ASP A 98 -20.09 19.38 5.46
CA ASP A 98 -21.01 20.11 4.61
C ASP A 98 -20.13 20.94 3.67
N PHE A 99 -20.10 20.56 2.40
CA PHE A 99 -19.25 21.21 1.41
C PHE A 99 -19.61 22.69 1.33
N GLU A 100 -20.84 23.07 1.65
CA GLU A 100 -21.21 24.48 1.76
C GLU A 100 -20.57 25.16 2.97
N GLU A 101 -20.40 24.45 4.10
CA GLU A 101 -19.75 24.97 5.30
C GLU A 101 -18.24 25.20 5.08
N LEU A 102 -17.59 24.33 4.29
CA LEU A 102 -16.20 24.56 3.83
C LEU A 102 -16.05 25.88 3.07
N HIS A 103 -17.06 26.29 2.29
CA HIS A 103 -17.05 27.56 1.53
C HIS A 103 -17.45 28.79 2.35
N LYS A 104 -18.06 28.62 3.52
CA LYS A 104 -18.63 29.73 4.31
C LYS A 104 -17.70 30.27 5.39
N VAL A 105 -16.65 29.54 5.75
CA VAL A 105 -15.76 29.89 6.88
C VAL A 105 -14.33 30.03 6.37
N GLU A 106 -13.59 31.00 6.90
CA GLU A 106 -12.19 31.24 6.55
C GLU A 106 -11.28 30.30 7.35
N TRP A 107 -11.17 29.06 6.87
CA TRP A 107 -10.42 27.98 7.55
C TRP A 107 -8.89 28.01 7.29
N ALA A 108 -8.46 28.91 6.40
CA ALA A 108 -7.14 28.96 5.78
C ALA A 108 -6.19 29.97 6.44
N THR A 109 -6.19 30.10 7.76
CA THR A 109 -5.37 31.14 8.38
C THR A 109 -3.93 30.66 8.61
N PRO A 110 -2.92 31.55 8.50
CA PRO A 110 -1.53 31.20 8.82
C PRO A 110 -1.36 30.58 10.22
N GLU A 111 -2.19 30.99 11.17
CA GLU A 111 -2.20 30.46 12.53
C GLU A 111 -2.60 28.98 12.56
N ARG A 112 -3.64 28.58 11.80
CA ARG A 112 -4.05 27.18 11.72
C ARG A 112 -2.99 26.30 11.07
N SER A 113 -2.31 26.81 10.04
CA SER A 113 -1.18 26.10 9.42
C SER A 113 0.01 25.96 10.37
N ALA A 114 0.29 26.97 11.20
CA ALA A 114 1.33 26.90 12.23
C ALA A 114 0.97 25.89 13.33
N GLN A 115 -0.29 25.86 13.77
CA GLN A 115 -0.80 24.86 14.72
C GLN A 115 -0.64 23.44 14.18
N ASP A 116 -1.04 23.20 12.92
CA ASP A 116 -0.89 21.90 12.27
C ASP A 116 0.59 21.47 12.22
N ALA A 117 1.52 22.39 11.94
CA ALA A 117 2.96 22.12 11.95
C ALA A 117 3.51 21.81 13.36
N GLU A 118 2.99 22.49 14.38
CA GLU A 118 3.35 22.22 15.78
C GLU A 118 2.88 20.83 16.23
N VAL A 119 1.69 20.39 15.79
CA VAL A 119 1.19 19.03 16.03
C VAL A 119 2.10 17.99 15.38
N VAL A 120 2.59 18.24 14.15
CA VAL A 120 3.55 17.35 13.48
C VAL A 120 4.83 17.22 14.30
N ALA A 121 5.39 18.34 14.74
CA ALA A 121 6.62 18.34 15.55
C ALA A 121 6.42 17.61 16.89
N LEU A 122 5.28 17.81 17.56
CA LEU A 122 4.93 17.11 18.78
C LEU A 122 4.78 15.60 18.56
N LEU A 123 4.11 15.19 17.48
CA LEU A 123 3.94 13.79 17.11
C LEU A 123 5.29 13.10 16.84
N GLU A 124 6.22 13.75 16.14
CA GLU A 124 7.54 13.20 15.86
C GLU A 124 8.36 13.02 17.15
N ALA A 125 8.36 14.05 18.01
CA ALA A 125 9.02 13.99 19.30
C ALA A 125 8.43 12.89 20.20
N GLU A 126 7.10 12.77 20.26
CA GLU A 126 6.42 11.78 21.09
C GLU A 126 6.61 10.36 20.56
N ALA A 127 6.63 10.16 19.23
CA ALA A 127 6.92 8.84 18.65
C ALA A 127 8.31 8.34 19.06
N ASP A 128 9.34 9.19 18.98
CA ASP A 128 10.70 8.86 19.43
C ASP A 128 10.78 8.69 20.95
N HIS A 129 10.03 9.48 21.72
CA HIS A 129 9.95 9.35 23.17
C HIS A 129 9.29 8.01 23.59
N ALA A 130 8.15 7.66 23.00
CA ALA A 130 7.44 6.41 23.25
C ALA A 130 8.32 5.20 22.91
N LEU A 131 8.98 5.19 21.75
CA LEU A 131 9.89 4.10 21.36
C LEU A 131 11.03 3.92 22.37
N ARG A 132 11.63 5.02 22.84
CA ARG A 132 12.67 4.99 23.88
C ARG A 132 12.13 4.42 25.19
N ARG A 133 11.00 4.93 25.71
CA ARG A 133 10.39 4.44 26.96
C ARG A 133 9.99 2.97 26.88
N ILE A 134 9.48 2.54 25.73
CA ILE A 134 9.20 1.12 25.46
C ILE A 134 10.49 0.29 25.54
N SER A 135 11.57 0.74 24.87
CA SER A 135 12.87 0.04 24.84
C SER A 135 13.50 -0.10 26.23
N GLU A 136 13.43 0.96 27.03
CA GLU A 136 13.93 1.02 28.41
C GLU A 136 13.06 0.19 29.37
N GLY A 137 11.88 -0.25 28.94
CA GLY A 137 10.96 -1.01 29.76
C GLY A 137 10.25 -0.15 30.81
N LYS A 138 10.10 1.16 30.59
CA LYS A 138 9.46 2.08 31.55
C LYS A 138 7.99 1.75 31.84
N TYR A 139 7.33 1.04 30.94
CA TYR A 139 5.95 0.56 31.12
C TYR A 139 5.88 -0.82 31.79
N TRP A 140 7.01 -1.41 32.22
CA TRP A 140 7.01 -2.74 32.84
C TRP A 140 7.56 -2.66 34.25
N GLU A 141 6.82 -3.22 35.19
CA GLU A 141 7.26 -3.42 36.57
C GLU A 141 7.02 -4.88 36.94
N GLN A 142 8.07 -5.55 37.44
CA GLN A 142 8.04 -6.99 37.76
C GLN A 142 7.53 -7.90 36.60
N GLY A 143 7.81 -7.50 35.35
CA GLY A 143 7.36 -8.25 34.16
C GLY A 143 5.89 -8.04 33.80
N GLN A 144 5.15 -7.20 34.52
CA GLN A 144 3.77 -6.83 34.19
C GLN A 144 3.71 -5.45 33.54
N LEU A 145 2.88 -5.32 32.50
CA LEU A 145 2.61 -4.06 31.83
C LEU A 145 1.81 -3.13 32.75
N GLN A 146 2.37 -1.98 33.06
CA GLN A 146 1.77 -0.91 33.86
C GLN A 146 0.92 -0.01 32.97
N ALA A 147 -0.32 -0.45 32.70
CA ALA A 147 -1.26 0.27 31.83
C ALA A 147 -1.48 1.73 32.27
N ARG A 148 -1.45 2.03 33.57
CA ARG A 148 -1.62 3.39 34.09
C ARG A 148 -0.54 4.35 33.59
N VAL A 149 0.72 3.91 33.53
CA VAL A 149 1.82 4.76 33.05
C VAL A 149 1.67 5.03 31.56
N LEU A 150 1.27 4.02 30.78
CA LEU A 150 0.99 4.18 29.35
C LEU A 150 -0.19 5.14 29.11
N LEU A 151 -1.28 4.98 29.87
CA LEU A 151 -2.46 5.84 29.74
C LEU A 151 -2.17 7.29 30.14
N ASN A 152 -1.33 7.52 31.15
CA ASN A 152 -0.90 8.86 31.53
C ASN A 152 -0.08 9.52 30.41
N ASP A 153 0.94 8.84 29.87
CA ASP A 153 1.74 9.36 28.76
C ASP A 153 0.85 9.69 27.53
N LEU A 154 -0.14 8.84 27.23
CA LEU A 154 -1.12 9.12 26.17
C LEU A 154 -2.02 10.32 26.50
N GLY A 155 -2.44 10.46 27.75
CA GLY A 155 -3.22 11.61 28.22
C GLY A 155 -2.44 12.92 28.08
N ASP A 156 -1.17 12.93 28.48
CA ASP A 156 -0.28 14.08 28.36
C ASP A 156 -0.07 14.47 26.89
N PHE A 157 0.05 13.48 25.99
CA PHE A 157 0.14 13.71 24.54
C PHE A 157 -1.11 14.36 23.96
N VAL A 158 -2.30 13.83 24.28
CA VAL A 158 -3.59 14.38 23.80
C VAL A 158 -3.81 15.79 24.35
N GLU A 159 -3.51 16.01 25.63
CA GLU A 159 -3.61 17.33 26.27
C GLU A 159 -2.64 18.35 25.64
N GLY A 160 -1.42 17.90 25.29
CA GLY A 160 -0.45 18.72 24.57
C GLY A 160 -1.00 19.23 23.23
N ILE A 161 -1.64 18.34 22.45
CA ILE A 161 -2.27 18.71 21.18
C ILE A 161 -3.45 19.66 21.40
N ALA A 162 -4.27 19.38 22.41
CA ALA A 162 -5.41 20.23 22.75
C ALA A 162 -4.97 21.67 23.09
N ARG A 163 -3.83 21.84 23.78
CA ARG A 163 -3.25 23.16 24.09
C ARG A 163 -2.72 23.92 22.87
N ILE A 164 -2.27 23.22 21.83
CA ILE A 164 -1.85 23.88 20.57
C ILE A 164 -3.02 24.63 19.95
N TYR A 165 -4.20 24.01 19.93
CA TYR A 165 -5.41 24.62 19.35
C TYR A 165 -6.14 25.55 20.33
N ASN A 166 -5.99 25.37 21.63
CA ASN A 166 -6.59 26.21 22.67
C ASN A 166 -5.56 26.61 23.75
N PRO A 167 -4.63 27.54 23.43
CA PRO A 167 -3.50 27.86 24.31
C PRO A 167 -3.88 28.65 25.57
N GLN A 168 -5.08 29.23 25.61
CA GLN A 168 -5.56 30.01 26.76
C GLN A 168 -6.23 29.13 27.83
N SER A 169 -6.51 27.88 27.49
CA SER A 169 -7.19 26.95 28.39
C SER A 169 -6.20 26.16 29.25
N GLU A 170 -6.46 26.11 30.56
CA GLU A 170 -5.66 25.27 31.47
C GLU A 170 -5.97 23.77 31.29
N ARG A 171 -7.20 23.45 30.83
CA ARG A 171 -7.75 22.08 30.74
C ARG A 171 -8.60 21.92 29.46
N PRO A 172 -8.01 22.08 28.27
CA PRO A 172 -8.75 22.16 27.02
C PRO A 172 -9.61 20.93 26.71
N LEU A 173 -9.25 19.72 27.16
CA LEU A 173 -10.09 18.53 26.96
C LEU A 173 -11.35 18.53 27.83
N LEU A 174 -11.30 19.11 29.03
CA LEU A 174 -12.45 19.18 29.94
C LEU A 174 -13.45 20.28 29.55
N GLU A 175 -12.99 21.25 28.77
CA GLU A 175 -13.82 22.31 28.20
C GLU A 175 -14.49 21.89 26.89
N THR A 176 -14.02 20.81 26.25
CA THR A 176 -14.59 20.24 25.03
C THR A 176 -15.93 19.55 25.30
N ASN A 177 -16.87 19.66 24.35
CA ASN A 177 -18.11 18.91 24.36
C ASN A 177 -17.86 17.38 24.43
N LEU A 178 -18.51 16.71 25.39
CA LEU A 178 -18.46 15.26 25.57
C LEU A 178 -18.82 14.48 24.28
N GLU A 179 -19.76 14.97 23.48
CA GLU A 179 -20.14 14.34 22.22
C GLU A 179 -18.97 14.28 21.23
N GLU A 180 -18.24 15.38 21.06
CA GLU A 180 -17.09 15.44 20.15
C GLU A 180 -15.93 14.56 20.65
N LEU A 181 -15.73 14.49 21.97
CA LEU A 181 -14.76 13.56 22.59
C LEU A 181 -15.13 12.10 22.29
N LEU A 182 -16.40 11.71 22.48
CA LEU A 182 -16.87 10.35 22.22
C LEU A 182 -16.78 9.98 20.73
N LYS A 183 -17.14 10.92 19.83
CA LYS A 183 -16.95 10.76 18.39
C LYS A 183 -15.48 10.55 18.04
N ALA A 184 -14.57 11.35 18.58
CA ALA A 184 -13.14 11.20 18.35
C ALA A 184 -12.61 9.85 18.85
N VAL A 185 -13.00 9.41 20.06
CA VAL A 185 -12.63 8.09 20.59
C VAL A 185 -13.12 6.96 19.68
N ASN A 186 -14.36 7.05 19.18
CA ASN A 186 -14.89 6.10 18.22
C ASN A 186 -14.07 6.09 16.91
N ARG A 187 -13.74 7.28 16.37
CA ARG A 187 -12.93 7.41 15.15
C ARG A 187 -11.52 6.83 15.31
N VAL A 188 -10.85 7.13 16.43
CA VAL A 188 -9.54 6.54 16.78
C VAL A 188 -9.65 5.02 16.83
N SER A 189 -10.65 4.48 17.54
CA SER A 189 -10.83 3.04 17.70
C SER A 189 -10.97 2.33 16.35
N LEU A 190 -11.81 2.85 15.46
CA LEU A 190 -12.04 2.28 14.14
C LEU A 190 -10.81 2.41 13.23
N GLN A 191 -10.09 3.54 13.26
CA GLN A 191 -8.85 3.69 12.49
C GLN A 191 -7.73 2.78 12.99
N VAL A 192 -7.63 2.55 14.31
CA VAL A 192 -6.67 1.60 14.88
C VAL A 192 -7.04 0.16 14.52
N ILE A 193 -8.33 -0.22 14.57
CA ILE A 193 -8.78 -1.54 14.11
C ILE A 193 -8.38 -1.74 12.65
N LEU A 194 -8.69 -0.76 11.79
CA LEU A 194 -8.32 -0.81 10.38
C LEU A 194 -6.80 -0.94 10.20
N LEU A 195 -6.00 -0.17 10.93
CA LEU A 195 -4.54 -0.26 10.89
C LEU A 195 -4.04 -1.66 11.27
N LEU A 196 -4.61 -2.27 12.31
CA LEU A 196 -4.25 -3.63 12.76
C LEU A 196 -4.70 -4.70 11.77
N GLU A 197 -5.87 -4.53 11.16
CA GLU A 197 -6.40 -5.39 10.11
C GLU A 197 -5.66 -5.23 8.79
N GLU A 198 -4.90 -4.17 8.57
CA GLU A 198 -4.10 -3.94 7.37
C GLU A 198 -2.72 -4.59 7.43
N VAL A 199 -2.26 -5.01 8.62
CA VAL A 199 -0.91 -5.56 8.80
C VAL A 199 -0.74 -6.85 8.00
N PRO A 200 0.14 -6.88 6.96
CA PRO A 200 0.41 -8.08 6.22
C PRO A 200 1.33 -8.98 7.06
N LEU A 201 1.10 -10.29 7.00
CA LEU A 201 1.96 -11.35 7.57
C LEU A 201 2.03 -11.43 9.10
N LEU A 202 1.51 -10.45 9.83
CA LEU A 202 1.33 -10.49 11.28
C LEU A 202 -0.16 -10.46 11.57
N ASP A 203 -0.69 -11.51 12.18
CA ASP A 203 -2.06 -11.53 12.68
C ASP A 203 -2.13 -10.77 14.01
N VAL A 204 -1.77 -9.48 13.99
CA VAL A 204 -1.70 -8.61 15.18
C VAL A 204 -3.08 -8.49 15.84
N LYS A 205 -4.17 -8.60 15.05
CA LYS A 205 -5.54 -8.60 15.56
C LYS A 205 -5.83 -9.75 16.53
N ASP A 206 -5.10 -10.86 16.42
CA ASP A 206 -5.24 -12.02 17.30
C ASP A 206 -4.34 -11.92 18.53
N TRP A 207 -3.54 -10.86 18.65
CA TRP A 207 -2.65 -10.64 19.78
C TRP A 207 -3.33 -9.84 20.88
N ASN A 208 -3.09 -10.22 22.13
CA ASN A 208 -3.47 -9.39 23.26
C ASN A 208 -2.46 -8.24 23.47
N LEU A 209 -2.87 -7.22 24.23
CA LEU A 209 -2.06 -6.02 24.47
C LEU A 209 -0.66 -6.33 25.03
N ARG A 210 -0.53 -7.37 25.88
CA ARG A 210 0.76 -7.80 26.42
C ARG A 210 1.68 -8.33 25.32
N GLN A 211 1.17 -9.19 24.44
CA GLN A 211 1.93 -9.73 23.32
C GLN A 211 2.39 -8.63 22.37
N VAL A 212 1.51 -7.69 22.02
CA VAL A 212 1.87 -6.51 21.22
C VAL A 212 2.98 -5.73 21.92
N ALA A 213 2.79 -5.37 23.19
CA ALA A 213 3.75 -4.58 23.94
C ALA A 213 5.13 -5.27 24.06
N ASP A 214 5.17 -6.58 24.34
CA ASP A 214 6.42 -7.33 24.49
C ASP A 214 7.18 -7.48 23.16
N LYS A 215 6.45 -7.66 22.05
CA LYS A 215 7.04 -7.71 20.71
C LYS A 215 7.56 -6.34 20.29
N VAL A 216 6.81 -5.26 20.53
CA VAL A 216 7.25 -3.88 20.27
C VAL A 216 8.50 -3.57 21.11
N ARG A 217 8.50 -3.94 22.39
CA ARG A 217 9.68 -3.79 23.28
C ARG A 217 10.90 -4.55 22.78
N THR A 218 10.70 -5.74 22.25
CA THR A 218 11.81 -6.52 21.69
C THR A 218 12.37 -5.86 20.43
N ALA A 219 11.50 -5.37 19.55
CA ALA A 219 11.87 -4.65 18.34
C ALA A 219 12.57 -3.31 18.64
N SER A 220 12.07 -2.54 19.61
CA SER A 220 12.58 -1.19 19.93
C SER A 220 13.96 -1.19 20.59
N LYS A 221 14.41 -2.33 21.13
CA LYS A 221 15.79 -2.48 21.59
C LYS A 221 16.82 -2.35 20.47
N VAL A 222 16.42 -2.68 19.23
CA VAL A 222 17.28 -2.64 18.04
C VAL A 222 17.18 -1.28 17.33
N VAL A 223 16.00 -0.66 17.34
CA VAL A 223 15.75 0.63 16.70
C VAL A 223 15.08 1.60 17.68
N ARG A 224 15.75 2.72 17.97
CA ARG A 224 15.33 3.68 19.00
C ARG A 224 14.77 4.99 18.45
N LYS A 225 14.98 5.27 17.17
CA LYS A 225 14.45 6.44 16.46
C LYS A 225 13.63 6.01 15.26
N TYR A 226 12.61 6.78 14.91
CA TYR A 226 11.79 6.48 13.75
C TYR A 226 12.56 6.62 12.43
N GLU A 227 13.46 7.59 12.31
CA GLU A 227 14.25 7.80 11.08
C GLU A 227 15.04 6.55 10.67
N ASP A 228 15.56 5.81 11.66
CA ASP A 228 16.29 4.55 11.46
C ASP A 228 15.41 3.43 10.88
N LEU A 229 14.08 3.58 10.92
CA LEU A 229 13.11 2.66 10.31
C LEU A 229 12.90 2.92 8.82
N GLN A 230 13.13 4.14 8.32
CA GLN A 230 12.85 4.51 6.92
C GLN A 230 13.52 3.58 5.89
N PRO A 231 14.83 3.22 6.03
CA PRO A 231 15.48 2.29 5.11
C PRO A 231 14.87 0.89 5.12
N ILE A 232 14.28 0.49 6.25
CA ILE A 232 13.66 -0.82 6.46
C ILE A 232 12.25 -0.85 5.88
N LEU A 233 11.50 0.25 5.99
CA LEU A 233 10.10 0.36 5.58
C LEU A 233 9.93 0.65 4.08
N ASN A 234 10.80 1.47 3.48
CA ASN A 234 10.67 1.92 2.09
C ASN A 234 10.52 0.78 1.05
N PRO A 235 11.33 -0.30 1.07
CA PRO A 235 11.21 -1.38 0.09
C PRO A 235 9.87 -2.15 0.15
N VAL A 236 9.18 -2.02 1.28
CA VAL A 236 8.05 -2.86 1.67
C VAL A 236 6.77 -2.03 1.86
N ARG A 237 6.87 -0.69 1.77
CA ARG A 237 5.75 0.26 1.81
C ARG A 237 4.76 0.02 0.68
N TYR A 238 5.24 -0.30 -0.51
CA TYR A 238 4.38 -0.66 -1.65
C TYR A 238 3.57 -1.93 -1.40
N LEU A 239 4.16 -2.95 -0.76
CA LEU A 239 3.45 -4.18 -0.36
C LEU A 239 2.38 -3.90 0.70
N TRP A 240 2.73 -3.08 1.70
CA TRP A 240 1.84 -2.63 2.77
C TRP A 240 0.64 -1.86 2.21
N GLN A 241 0.88 -0.88 1.34
CA GLN A 241 -0.18 -0.06 0.77
C GLN A 241 -1.00 -0.82 -0.29
N GLY A 242 -0.41 -1.86 -0.89
CA GLY A 242 -1.11 -2.80 -1.76
C GLY A 242 -2.19 -3.59 -1.04
N SER A 243 -2.04 -3.92 0.26
CA SER A 243 -3.11 -4.60 1.02
C SER A 243 -4.36 -3.72 1.12
N LYS A 244 -4.17 -2.41 1.33
CA LYS A 244 -5.26 -1.42 1.36
C LYS A 244 -5.98 -1.26 0.02
N PHE A 245 -5.27 -1.42 -1.10
CA PHE A 245 -5.89 -1.49 -2.42
C PHE A 245 -6.77 -2.75 -2.58
N LEU A 246 -6.33 -3.91 -2.08
CA LEU A 246 -7.14 -5.14 -2.12
C LEU A 246 -8.47 -4.98 -1.36
N LEU A 247 -8.48 -4.16 -0.31
CA LEU A 247 -9.69 -3.83 0.46
C LEU A 247 -10.64 -2.88 -0.28
N ALA A 248 -10.08 -1.91 -1.01
CA ALA A 248 -10.84 -0.91 -1.74
C ALA A 248 -11.29 -1.36 -3.15
N SER A 249 -10.70 -2.42 -3.70
CA SER A 249 -10.92 -2.88 -5.08
C SER A 249 -11.95 -4.00 -5.22
N ASN A 250 -12.58 -4.12 -6.39
CA ASN A 250 -13.40 -5.29 -6.75
C ASN A 250 -12.54 -6.58 -6.76
N PRO A 251 -13.07 -7.77 -6.40
CA PRO A 251 -12.28 -9.01 -6.32
C PRO A 251 -11.50 -9.36 -7.60
N LEU A 252 -11.99 -8.96 -8.78
CA LEU A 252 -11.31 -9.15 -10.07
C LEU A 252 -10.06 -8.27 -10.22
N LEU A 253 -10.12 -7.02 -9.75
CA LEU A 253 -8.99 -6.10 -9.74
C LEU A 253 -7.96 -6.48 -8.68
N ALA A 254 -8.42 -6.96 -7.52
CA ALA A 254 -7.57 -7.54 -6.50
C ALA A 254 -6.80 -8.76 -7.04
N ALA A 255 -7.49 -9.66 -7.75
CA ALA A 255 -6.87 -10.82 -8.40
C ALA A 255 -5.87 -10.39 -9.51
N GLY A 256 -6.21 -9.37 -10.31
CA GLY A 256 -5.31 -8.83 -11.34
C GLY A 256 -4.05 -8.18 -10.77
N TRP A 257 -4.15 -7.49 -9.63
CA TRP A 257 -3.00 -6.93 -8.92
C TRP A 257 -2.10 -8.03 -8.34
N ILE A 258 -2.70 -9.04 -7.70
CA ILE A 258 -1.97 -10.18 -7.11
C ILE A 258 -1.23 -10.95 -8.20
N ALA A 259 -1.95 -11.37 -9.26
CA ALA A 259 -1.38 -12.08 -10.39
C ALA A 259 -0.33 -11.24 -11.13
N GLY A 260 -0.50 -9.92 -11.11
CA GLY A 260 0.40 -8.99 -11.76
C GLY A 260 1.60 -8.54 -10.95
N SER A 261 1.63 -8.88 -9.65
CA SER A 261 2.73 -8.54 -8.76
C SER A 261 3.70 -9.72 -8.66
N ASN A 262 4.89 -9.60 -9.25
CA ASN A 262 6.00 -10.54 -9.00
C ASN A 262 6.38 -10.62 -7.50
N LEU A 263 5.85 -9.68 -6.70
CA LEU A 263 6.07 -9.45 -5.28
C LEU A 263 5.45 -10.50 -4.34
N VAL A 264 4.34 -11.16 -4.66
CA VAL A 264 3.82 -12.23 -3.77
C VAL A 264 4.78 -13.45 -3.78
N ARG A 265 5.39 -13.72 -4.93
CA ARG A 265 6.25 -14.89 -5.14
C ARG A 265 7.70 -14.68 -4.70
N GLU A 266 8.22 -13.47 -4.86
CA GLU A 266 9.60 -13.10 -4.49
C GLU A 266 9.71 -12.28 -3.18
N GLY A 267 8.68 -11.48 -2.84
CA GLY A 267 8.67 -10.60 -1.66
C GLY A 267 8.43 -11.33 -0.35
N ALA A 268 7.58 -12.37 -0.34
CA ALA A 268 7.39 -13.21 0.85
C ALA A 268 8.68 -13.92 1.30
N LYS A 269 9.61 -14.19 0.37
CA LYS A 269 10.91 -14.82 0.65
C LYS A 269 11.99 -13.85 1.15
N LYS A 270 11.77 -12.53 1.01
CA LYS A 270 12.75 -11.47 1.38
C LYS A 270 12.39 -10.69 2.64
N ILE A 271 11.21 -10.89 3.24
CA ILE A 271 10.82 -10.22 4.49
C ILE A 271 11.51 -10.92 5.66
N GLY A 272 12.67 -10.39 6.04
CA GLY A 272 13.43 -10.85 7.20
C GLY A 272 12.84 -10.33 8.52
N LYS A 273 13.27 -10.92 9.64
CA LYS A 273 12.87 -10.53 11.00
C LYS A 273 13.01 -9.01 11.26
N ARG A 274 14.08 -8.39 10.74
CA ARG A 274 14.33 -6.94 10.87
C ARG A 274 13.26 -6.09 10.20
N SER A 275 12.68 -6.54 9.09
CA SER A 275 11.56 -5.87 8.44
C SER A 275 10.28 -5.98 9.27
N LEU A 276 10.00 -7.17 9.82
CA LEU A 276 8.86 -7.39 10.74
C LEU A 276 8.96 -6.54 12.01
N ASP A 277 10.15 -6.46 12.60
CA ASP A 277 10.42 -5.62 13.76
C ASP A 277 10.22 -4.13 13.40
N GLY A 278 10.71 -3.70 12.24
CA GLY A 278 10.49 -2.32 11.76
C GLY A 278 9.02 -1.99 11.52
N TYR A 279 8.25 -2.95 10.99
CA TYR A 279 6.80 -2.81 10.83
C TYR A 279 6.08 -2.63 12.17
N LEU A 280 6.38 -3.48 13.14
CA LEU A 280 5.76 -3.41 14.45
C LEU A 280 6.04 -2.08 15.15
N LEU A 281 7.25 -1.53 14.96
CA LEU A 281 7.59 -0.20 15.47
C LEU A 281 6.86 0.92 14.74
N SER A 282 6.64 0.77 13.42
CA SER A 282 5.85 1.73 12.65
C SER A 282 4.38 1.79 13.09
N VAL A 283 3.82 0.70 13.64
CA VAL A 283 2.45 0.68 14.19
C VAL A 283 2.33 1.66 15.35
N VAL A 284 3.34 1.76 16.22
CA VAL A 284 3.34 2.71 17.35
C VAL A 284 3.19 4.14 16.83
N ARG A 285 4.03 4.54 15.87
CA ARG A 285 3.93 5.89 15.27
C ARG A 285 2.59 6.11 14.57
N GLN A 286 2.08 5.12 13.85
CA GLN A 286 0.80 5.23 13.16
C GLN A 286 -0.37 5.37 14.14
N VAL A 287 -0.36 4.65 15.26
CA VAL A 287 -1.36 4.80 16.34
C VAL A 287 -1.29 6.20 16.96
N LEU A 288 -0.08 6.68 17.27
CA LEU A 288 0.10 8.05 17.77
C LEU A 288 -0.37 9.09 16.74
N GLY A 289 -0.11 8.88 15.46
CA GLY A 289 -0.59 9.74 14.37
C GLY A 289 -2.12 9.78 14.28
N ILE A 290 -2.78 8.63 14.37
CA ILE A 290 -4.24 8.54 14.43
C ILE A 290 -4.77 9.35 15.62
N ILE A 291 -4.23 9.14 16.82
CA ILE A 291 -4.64 9.87 18.02
C ILE A 291 -4.42 11.37 17.83
N ALA A 292 -3.29 11.77 17.25
CA ALA A 292 -2.93 13.16 17.09
C ALA A 292 -3.92 13.91 16.18
N TRP A 293 -4.17 13.36 14.99
CA TRP A 293 -5.04 14.00 14.01
C TRP A 293 -6.51 13.93 14.39
N GLU A 294 -6.94 12.88 15.08
CA GLU A 294 -8.30 12.82 15.62
C GLU A 294 -8.51 13.82 16.76
N THR A 295 -7.50 14.05 17.60
CA THR A 295 -7.54 15.09 18.64
C THR A 295 -7.55 16.49 18.02
N ALA A 296 -6.69 16.75 17.03
CA ALA A 296 -6.69 18.01 16.29
C ALA A 296 -8.06 18.30 15.63
N SER A 297 -8.70 17.26 15.10
CA SER A 297 -10.00 17.36 14.42
C SER A 297 -11.17 17.73 15.34
N ILE A 298 -11.00 17.61 16.66
CA ILE A 298 -11.97 18.10 17.65
C ILE A 298 -12.01 19.63 17.63
N TYR A 299 -10.85 20.27 17.51
CA TYR A 299 -10.70 21.72 17.59
C TYR A 299 -10.71 22.39 16.21
N ASP A 300 -10.29 21.66 15.18
CA ASP A 300 -10.31 22.12 13.80
C ASP A 300 -10.56 20.97 12.82
N ARG A 301 -11.80 20.85 12.35
CA ARG A 301 -12.23 19.81 11.40
C ARG A 301 -11.59 19.94 10.02
N THR A 302 -10.99 21.10 9.70
CA THR A 302 -10.43 21.37 8.37
C THR A 302 -8.95 21.06 8.24
N ASN A 303 -8.28 20.69 9.33
CA ASN A 303 -6.87 20.26 9.31
C ASN A 303 -6.61 19.21 8.22
N ARG A 304 -7.56 18.30 8.00
CA ARG A 304 -7.46 17.23 7.00
C ARG A 304 -7.37 17.75 5.56
N PHE A 305 -8.05 18.86 5.25
CA PHE A 305 -8.11 19.43 3.90
C PHE A 305 -6.96 20.39 3.60
N ARG A 306 -6.22 20.82 4.63
CA ARG A 306 -4.99 21.62 4.49
C ARG A 306 -3.75 20.78 4.21
N ASP A 307 -3.85 19.45 4.26
CA ASP A 307 -2.73 18.56 4.02
C ASP A 307 -2.34 18.55 2.53
N PRO A 308 -1.13 19.00 2.15
CA PRO A 308 -0.71 19.02 0.74
C PRO A 308 -0.68 17.63 0.10
N GLU A 309 -0.42 16.58 0.88
CA GLU A 309 -0.44 15.22 0.34
C GLU A 309 -1.85 14.74 0.03
N TRP A 310 -2.84 15.19 0.82
CA TRP A 310 -4.23 14.92 0.53
C TRP A 310 -4.68 15.63 -0.76
N VAL A 311 -4.30 16.90 -0.93
CA VAL A 311 -4.57 17.67 -2.17
C VAL A 311 -3.96 16.98 -3.38
N TYR A 312 -2.67 16.61 -3.31
CA TYR A 312 -2.00 15.85 -4.37
C TYR A 312 -2.72 14.54 -4.68
N GLY A 313 -3.13 13.79 -3.65
CA GLY A 313 -3.86 12.53 -3.81
C GLY A 313 -5.18 12.71 -4.55
N VAL A 314 -6.00 13.70 -4.18
CA VAL A 314 -7.28 14.01 -4.84
C VAL A 314 -7.07 14.38 -6.31
N GLU A 315 -6.10 15.26 -6.59
CA GLU A 315 -5.78 15.70 -7.94
C GLU A 315 -5.20 14.57 -8.82
N LEU A 316 -4.36 13.71 -8.25
CA LEU A 316 -3.84 12.53 -8.94
C LEU A 316 -4.95 11.57 -9.32
N VAL A 317 -5.90 11.29 -8.41
CA VAL A 317 -7.02 10.40 -8.71
C VAL A 317 -7.96 11.03 -9.74
N HIS A 318 -8.18 12.34 -9.67
CA HIS A 318 -8.95 13.04 -10.70
C HIS A 318 -8.26 12.94 -12.07
N LEU A 319 -6.96 13.20 -12.15
CA LEU A 319 -6.17 13.00 -13.37
C LEU A 319 -6.34 11.57 -13.90
N VAL A 320 -6.14 10.57 -13.05
CA VAL A 320 -6.25 9.14 -13.40
C VAL A 320 -7.66 8.77 -13.88
N SER A 321 -8.71 9.44 -13.37
CA SER A 321 -10.09 9.24 -13.84
C SER A 321 -10.39 9.88 -15.20
N GLU A 322 -9.59 10.85 -15.63
CA GLU A 322 -9.78 11.52 -16.92
C GLU A 322 -9.17 10.70 -18.06
N PHE A 323 -8.17 9.85 -17.83
CA PHE A 323 -7.42 9.15 -18.88
C PHE A 323 -7.69 7.64 -18.90
N THR A 324 -7.53 7.01 -20.06
CA THR A 324 -7.56 5.55 -20.13
C THR A 324 -6.34 4.97 -19.42
N LEU A 325 -6.57 4.02 -18.52
CA LEU A 325 -5.52 3.43 -17.70
C LEU A 325 -5.13 2.07 -18.24
N ASP A 326 -3.87 1.94 -18.62
CA ASP A 326 -3.24 0.65 -18.82
C ASP A 326 -2.71 0.11 -17.46
N ARG A 327 -2.16 -1.11 -17.49
CA ARG A 327 -1.67 -1.77 -16.27
C ARG A 327 -0.48 -1.04 -15.66
N GLU A 328 0.38 -0.41 -16.45
CA GLU A 328 1.53 0.33 -15.94
C GLU A 328 1.12 1.66 -15.31
N SER A 329 0.21 2.41 -15.93
CA SER A 329 -0.40 3.63 -15.38
C SER A 329 -1.04 3.36 -14.03
N LEU A 330 -1.85 2.31 -13.95
CA LEU A 330 -2.56 1.94 -12.73
C LEU A 330 -1.58 1.58 -11.60
N ARG A 331 -0.49 0.87 -11.95
CA ARG A 331 0.57 0.53 -11.00
C ARG A 331 1.30 1.77 -10.50
N ALA A 332 1.62 2.71 -11.39
CA ALA A 332 2.26 3.96 -11.04
C ALA A 332 1.37 4.80 -10.10
N ALA A 333 0.07 4.91 -10.42
CA ALA A 333 -0.90 5.63 -9.59
C ALA A 333 -0.99 5.03 -8.17
N PHE A 334 -1.01 3.70 -8.03
CA PHE A 334 -0.99 3.08 -6.70
C PHE A 334 0.33 3.24 -5.96
N SER A 335 1.44 3.27 -6.68
CA SER A 335 2.75 3.55 -6.07
C SER A 335 2.79 4.96 -5.47
N GLU A 336 2.33 5.96 -6.22
CA GLU A 336 2.23 7.36 -5.78
C GLU A 336 1.29 7.48 -4.58
N LEU A 337 0.06 6.97 -4.67
CA LEU A 337 -0.91 7.01 -3.58
C LEU A 337 -0.43 6.25 -2.32
N GLY A 338 0.33 5.18 -2.50
CA GLY A 338 0.97 4.45 -1.40
C GLY A 338 2.09 5.25 -0.71
N ALA A 339 2.78 6.11 -1.47
CA ALA A 339 3.87 6.96 -0.99
C ALA A 339 3.39 8.20 -0.23
N LEU A 340 2.11 8.56 -0.31
CA LEU A 340 1.53 9.61 0.53
C LEU A 340 1.53 9.16 1.99
N ALA A 341 1.82 10.07 2.91
CA ALA A 341 1.69 10.02 4.36
C ALA A 341 0.40 10.74 4.85
N LEU A 342 -0.73 10.41 4.21
CA LEU A 342 -2.06 10.92 4.58
C LEU A 342 -2.37 10.81 6.08
N ARG A 343 -2.95 11.88 6.64
CA ARG A 343 -3.34 11.98 8.07
C ARG A 343 -4.38 10.95 8.50
N SER A 344 -5.24 10.48 7.59
CA SER A 344 -6.25 9.45 7.85
C SER A 344 -6.11 8.24 6.92
N SER A 345 -6.25 7.04 7.49
CA SER A 345 -6.37 5.80 6.69
C SER A 345 -7.62 5.79 5.80
N TYR A 346 -8.67 6.53 6.17
CA TYR A 346 -9.89 6.61 5.37
C TYR A 346 -9.68 7.36 4.06
N ASP A 347 -8.93 8.48 4.08
CA ASP A 347 -8.59 9.22 2.86
C ASP A 347 -7.97 8.31 1.83
N ARG A 348 -7.07 7.45 2.28
CA ARG A 348 -6.42 6.48 1.41
C ARG A 348 -7.41 5.49 0.79
N ILE A 349 -8.32 4.95 1.59
CA ILE A 349 -9.35 4.01 1.11
C ILE A 349 -10.30 4.71 0.14
N PHE A 350 -10.70 5.95 0.44
CA PHE A 350 -11.51 6.76 -0.45
C PHE A 350 -10.82 6.98 -1.80
N LEU A 351 -9.56 7.39 -1.81
CA LEU A 351 -8.76 7.58 -3.03
C LEU A 351 -8.60 6.28 -3.81
N TYR A 352 -8.28 5.17 -3.14
CA TYR A 352 -8.20 3.85 -3.80
C TYR A 352 -9.52 3.40 -4.38
N ARG A 353 -10.64 3.65 -3.70
CA ARG A 353 -11.97 3.34 -4.22
C ARG A 353 -12.27 4.13 -5.48
N CYS A 354 -11.94 5.42 -5.49
CA CYS A 354 -12.11 6.29 -6.65
C CYS A 354 -11.28 5.78 -7.85
N VAL A 355 -10.01 5.39 -7.64
CA VAL A 355 -9.19 4.77 -8.69
C VAL A 355 -9.79 3.44 -9.16
N ALA A 356 -10.17 2.56 -8.23
CA ALA A 356 -10.71 1.23 -8.56
C ALA A 356 -12.05 1.31 -9.32
N GLN A 357 -12.85 2.34 -9.05
CA GLN A 357 -14.11 2.59 -9.74
C GLN A 357 -13.95 3.46 -10.99
N HIS A 358 -12.74 3.98 -11.23
CA HIS A 358 -12.46 4.95 -12.29
C HIS A 358 -13.39 6.18 -12.22
N VAL A 359 -13.57 6.72 -11.01
CA VAL A 359 -14.44 7.86 -10.72
C VAL A 359 -13.61 9.01 -10.14
N SER A 360 -13.89 10.23 -10.58
CA SER A 360 -13.26 11.44 -10.03
C SER A 360 -13.74 11.71 -8.58
N PRO A 361 -12.83 12.07 -7.66
CA PRO A 361 -13.18 12.57 -6.34
C PRO A 361 -13.73 14.01 -6.38
N LYS A 362 -13.76 14.64 -7.56
CA LYS A 362 -14.26 16.01 -7.82
C LYS A 362 -13.50 17.07 -7.01
N PRO A 363 -12.20 17.31 -7.31
CA PRO A 363 -11.35 18.28 -6.60
C PRO A 363 -12.00 19.67 -6.48
N GLU A 364 -12.81 20.05 -7.46
CA GLU A 364 -13.51 21.34 -7.54
C GLU A 364 -14.47 21.61 -6.37
N ARG A 365 -14.81 20.58 -5.59
CA ARG A 365 -15.65 20.70 -4.39
C ARG A 365 -14.86 21.09 -3.14
N PHE A 366 -13.55 21.20 -3.25
CA PHE A 366 -12.66 21.48 -2.13
C PHE A 366 -11.85 22.75 -2.40
N ILE A 367 -11.67 23.56 -1.36
CA ILE A 367 -10.99 24.87 -1.45
C ILE A 367 -9.50 24.67 -1.16
N GLN A 368 -8.85 23.83 -1.97
CA GLN A 368 -7.53 23.27 -1.65
C GLN A 368 -6.39 24.26 -1.89
N ALA A 369 -6.52 25.14 -2.89
CA ALA A 369 -5.47 26.08 -3.27
C ALA A 369 -5.29 27.24 -2.29
N ASP A 370 -6.40 27.76 -1.75
CA ASP A 370 -6.34 28.93 -0.88
C ASP A 370 -5.70 28.58 0.48
N LEU A 371 -5.65 27.30 0.82
CA LEU A 371 -5.09 26.75 2.06
C LEU A 371 -3.57 26.57 2.03
N MET A 372 -2.92 26.76 0.88
CA MET A 372 -1.53 26.37 0.65
C MET A 372 -0.67 27.55 0.19
N THR A 373 0.64 27.47 0.43
CA THR A 373 1.59 28.42 -0.17
C THR A 373 1.69 28.22 -1.67
N GLU A 374 1.99 29.29 -2.41
CA GLU A 374 2.16 29.24 -3.86
C GLU A 374 3.23 28.25 -4.30
N GLU A 375 4.39 28.25 -3.63
CA GLU A 375 5.47 27.28 -3.84
C GLU A 375 4.97 25.83 -3.78
N ARG A 376 4.17 25.50 -2.76
CA ARG A 376 3.66 24.15 -2.59
C ARG A 376 2.63 23.77 -3.66
N ARG A 377 1.82 24.73 -4.13
CA ARG A 377 0.90 24.52 -5.25
C ARG A 377 1.65 24.24 -6.54
N GLU A 378 2.74 24.97 -6.78
CA GLU A 378 3.61 24.72 -7.93
C GLU A 378 4.28 23.34 -7.89
N GLU A 379 4.76 22.92 -6.72
CA GLU A 379 5.36 21.58 -6.55
C GLU A 379 4.37 20.47 -6.89
N ILE A 380 3.14 20.55 -6.38
CA ILE A 380 2.07 19.60 -6.69
C ILE A 380 1.79 19.60 -8.18
N ALA A 381 1.62 20.78 -8.78
CA ALA A 381 1.36 20.94 -10.20
C ALA A 381 2.48 20.33 -11.08
N LYS A 382 3.75 20.58 -10.74
CA LYS A 382 4.92 20.02 -11.43
C LYS A 382 4.96 18.50 -11.31
N ALA A 383 4.72 17.96 -10.11
CA ALA A 383 4.70 16.52 -9.87
C ALA A 383 3.59 15.81 -10.66
N LEU A 384 2.36 16.35 -10.64
CA LEU A 384 1.23 15.81 -11.39
C LEU A 384 1.45 15.86 -12.91
N ASN A 385 2.03 16.95 -13.42
CA ASN A 385 2.35 17.05 -14.85
C ASN A 385 3.43 16.05 -15.27
N SER A 386 4.45 15.85 -14.42
CA SER A 386 5.47 14.82 -14.63
C SER A 386 4.85 13.42 -14.67
N PHE A 387 3.95 13.11 -13.74
CA PHE A 387 3.21 11.86 -13.71
C PHE A 387 2.40 11.66 -15.00
N CYS A 388 1.61 12.67 -15.39
CA CYS A 388 0.79 12.65 -16.59
C CYS A 388 1.62 12.33 -17.85
N ARG A 389 2.78 12.97 -18.01
CA ARG A 389 3.66 12.79 -19.17
C ARG A 389 4.32 11.42 -19.21
N LYS A 390 4.72 10.91 -18.05
CA LYS A 390 5.51 9.69 -17.93
C LYS A 390 4.66 8.43 -17.99
N HIS A 391 3.44 8.50 -17.45
CA HIS A 391 2.66 7.30 -17.18
C HIS A 391 1.38 7.19 -17.99
N LEU A 392 0.75 8.30 -18.43
CA LEU A 392 -0.57 8.23 -19.08
C LEU A 392 -0.49 8.26 -20.61
N GLU A 393 -1.21 7.33 -21.25
CA GLU A 393 -1.45 7.37 -22.69
C GLU A 393 -2.23 8.66 -23.05
N GLY A 394 -1.64 9.49 -23.92
CA GLY A 394 -2.20 10.81 -24.24
C GLY A 394 -1.76 11.95 -23.32
N GLY A 395 -0.74 11.73 -22.47
CA GLY A 395 -0.11 12.78 -21.65
C GLY A 395 0.57 13.92 -22.44
N LYS A 396 0.60 13.80 -23.76
CA LYS A 396 1.00 14.85 -24.72
C LYS A 396 -0.12 15.00 -25.75
N GLY A 397 -0.95 16.03 -25.62
CA GLY A 397 -2.04 16.30 -26.55
C GLY A 397 -3.16 17.14 -25.93
N LYS A 398 -4.14 17.52 -26.75
CA LYS A 398 -5.20 18.49 -26.41
C LYS A 398 -5.94 18.19 -25.10
N LYS A 399 -6.12 16.91 -24.77
CA LYS A 399 -6.76 16.47 -23.53
C LYS A 399 -5.89 16.76 -22.31
N ALA A 400 -4.58 16.48 -22.39
CA ALA A 400 -3.61 16.85 -21.35
C ALA A 400 -3.49 18.37 -21.21
N ASP A 401 -3.54 19.13 -22.30
CA ASP A 401 -3.48 20.60 -22.24
C ASP A 401 -4.74 21.21 -21.61
N LYS A 402 -5.92 20.63 -21.88
CA LYS A 402 -7.14 20.99 -21.17
C LYS A 402 -7.00 20.69 -19.68
N TRP A 403 -6.56 19.48 -19.32
CA TRP A 403 -6.37 19.09 -17.92
C TRP A 403 -5.36 20.00 -17.21
N ARG A 404 -4.22 20.37 -17.83
CA ARG A 404 -3.24 21.30 -17.26
C ARG A 404 -3.83 22.67 -16.96
N ARG A 405 -4.65 23.21 -17.87
CA ARG A 405 -5.36 24.47 -17.64
C ARG A 405 -6.36 24.36 -16.50
N ASP A 406 -7.10 23.26 -16.43
CA ASP A 406 -8.07 23.02 -15.37
C ASP A 406 -7.37 22.85 -14.00
N LEU A 407 -6.24 22.13 -13.96
CA LEU A 407 -5.38 22.03 -12.79
C LEU A 407 -4.81 23.39 -12.37
N GLY A 408 -4.30 24.17 -13.32
CA GLY A 408 -3.77 25.51 -13.05
C GLY A 408 -4.82 26.45 -12.46
N ARG A 409 -6.07 26.36 -12.93
CA ARG A 409 -7.19 27.08 -12.31
C ARG A 409 -7.49 26.62 -10.89
N ARG A 410 -7.55 25.30 -10.65
CA ARG A 410 -7.86 24.74 -9.32
C ARG A 410 -6.77 25.00 -8.30
N LEU A 411 -5.50 24.95 -8.71
CA LEU A 411 -4.34 25.20 -7.86
C LEU A 411 -3.88 26.67 -7.86
N ALA A 412 -4.57 27.55 -8.58
CA ALA A 412 -4.17 28.96 -8.75
C ALA A 412 -2.67 29.12 -9.11
N VAL A 413 -2.21 28.35 -10.11
CA VAL A 413 -0.84 28.36 -10.62
C VAL A 413 -0.83 28.43 -12.14
N GLU A 414 0.15 29.12 -12.71
CA GLU A 414 0.34 29.17 -14.15
C GLU A 414 0.95 27.85 -14.67
N MET A 415 0.11 27.07 -15.37
CA MET A 415 0.53 25.85 -16.05
C MET A 415 0.77 26.16 -17.53
N MET A 416 1.99 26.56 -17.90
CA MET A 416 2.39 26.65 -19.31
C MET A 416 3.08 25.36 -19.76
N ASP A 417 2.72 24.87 -20.95
CA ASP A 417 3.46 23.80 -21.61
C ASP A 417 4.57 24.43 -22.48
N PRO A 418 5.87 24.26 -22.12
CA PRO A 418 6.95 24.81 -22.92
C PRO A 418 7.05 24.20 -24.33
N GLU A 419 6.41 23.06 -24.61
CA GLU A 419 6.38 22.47 -25.97
C GLU A 419 5.27 23.06 -26.85
N SER A 420 4.27 23.75 -26.30
CA SER A 420 3.20 24.42 -27.07
C SER A 420 3.67 25.66 -27.85
N LEU A 421 4.88 26.17 -27.55
CA LEU A 421 5.53 27.28 -28.27
C LEU A 421 6.32 26.82 -29.50
N ASN A 422 6.50 25.51 -29.69
CA ASN A 422 7.31 24.95 -30.79
C ASN A 422 6.47 24.32 -31.92
N GLU A 423 5.14 24.43 -31.87
CA GLU A 423 4.21 23.93 -32.90
C GLU A 423 3.37 25.04 -33.57
N GLU A 424 3.83 26.30 -33.54
CA GLU A 424 3.30 27.35 -34.43
C GLU A 424 4.12 27.52 -35.72
#